data_AF-A0A6B3QA47-F1
#
_entry.id   AF-A0A6B3QA47-F1
#
_cell.length_a   1.000
_cell.length_b   1.000
_cell.length_c   1.000
_cell.angle_alpha   90.00
_cell.angle_beta   90.00
_cell.angle_gamma   90.00
#
_symmetry.space_group_name_H-M   'P 1'
#
loop_
_entity.id
_entity.type
_entity.pdbx_description
1 polymer ?
#
loop_
_entity_poly.entity_id
_entity_poly.type
_entity_poly.pdbx_seq_one_letter_code
_entity_poly.pdbx_strand_id
1 'polypeptide(L)'
;NEGKRTLIIDLDMQGNTSDVMNLTHMNFTNEEGGGEGEPIVYENTVTDVLINNLPPKEAVYKVINNLYILPADMSFEMYDDWIK
;
A
#
# COMPACT_ATOMS: atom_id res chain seq x y z
N ASN A 1 19.69 6.67 -15.73
CA ASN A 1 18.44 5.88 -15.85
C ASN A 1 17.70 5.98 -14.53
N GLU A 2 16.93 7.05 -14.33
CA GLU A 2 15.95 7.06 -13.25
C GLU A 2 14.81 6.13 -13.69
N GLY A 3 14.74 4.93 -13.11
CA GLY A 3 13.75 3.91 -13.47
C GLY A 3 12.31 4.43 -13.39
N LYS A 4 11.38 3.74 -14.06
CA LYS A 4 9.95 4.09 -13.99
C LYS A 4 9.46 4.03 -12.55
N ARG A 5 8.79 5.10 -12.10
CA ARG A 5 8.06 5.11 -10.82
C ARG A 5 6.76 4.31 -11.00
N THR A 6 6.51 3.40 -10.07
CA THR A 6 5.38 2.47 -10.10
C THR A 6 4.58 2.60 -8.81
N LEU A 7 3.25 2.68 -8.95
CA LEU A 7 2.30 2.61 -7.85
C LEU A 7 1.43 1.37 -8.06
N ILE A 8 1.42 0.47 -7.09
CA ILE A 8 0.48 -0.64 -6.99
C ILE A 8 -0.72 -0.13 -6.19
N ILE A 9 -1.92 -0.44 -6.67
CA ILE A 9 -3.16 -0.18 -5.94
C ILE A 9 -3.78 -1.55 -5.68
N ASP A 10 -3.83 -1.94 -4.41
CA ASP A 10 -4.49 -3.17 -3.98
C ASP A 10 -5.99 -2.88 -3.84
N LEU A 11 -6.81 -3.70 -4.48
CA LEU A 11 -8.29 -3.59 -4.46
C LEU A 11 -8.92 -4.90 -3.98
N ASP A 12 -8.11 -5.82 -3.44
CA ASP A 12 -8.59 -7.05 -2.84
C ASP A 12 -8.61 -6.90 -1.32
N MET A 13 -9.78 -7.10 -0.71
CA MET A 13 -9.95 -7.05 0.75
C MET A 13 -9.07 -8.07 1.48
N GLN A 14 -8.61 -9.12 0.80
CA GLN A 14 -7.69 -10.09 1.39
C GLN A 14 -6.30 -9.51 1.62
N GLY A 15 -5.95 -8.39 0.99
CA GLY A 15 -4.70 -7.66 1.26
C GLY A 15 -3.41 -8.41 0.91
N ASN A 16 -3.48 -9.52 0.17
CA ASN A 16 -2.32 -10.38 -0.10
C ASN A 16 -1.20 -9.62 -0.83
N THR A 17 -1.55 -8.70 -1.74
CA THR A 17 -0.54 -7.86 -2.41
C THR A 17 0.11 -6.92 -1.41
N SER A 18 -0.67 -6.34 -0.50
CA SER A 18 -0.20 -5.49 0.59
C SER A 18 0.77 -6.21 1.54
N ASP A 19 0.50 -7.47 1.87
CA ASP A 19 1.39 -8.33 2.67
C ASP A 19 2.70 -8.66 1.95
N VAL A 20 2.63 -9.05 0.67
CA VAL A 20 3.83 -9.35 -0.14
C VAL A 20 4.69 -8.09 -0.30
N MET A 21 4.08 -6.92 -0.44
CA MET A 21 4.83 -5.66 -0.48
C MET A 21 5.45 -5.31 0.87
N ASN A 22 4.80 -5.63 1.99
CA ASN A 22 5.40 -5.45 3.30
C ASN A 22 6.63 -6.36 3.49
N LEU A 23 6.51 -7.64 3.11
CA LEU A 23 7.66 -8.57 3.10
C LEU A 23 8.76 -8.09 2.15
N THR A 24 8.39 -7.53 1.00
CA THR A 24 9.36 -6.95 0.06
C THR A 24 10.09 -5.81 0.74
N HIS A 25 9.39 -4.86 1.36
CA HIS A 25 10.02 -3.75 2.08
C HIS A 25 11.03 -4.22 3.13
N MET A 26 10.64 -5.19 3.97
CA MET A 26 11.52 -5.74 5.01
C MET A 26 12.80 -6.39 4.47
N ASN A 27 12.75 -6.96 3.26
CA ASN A 27 13.88 -7.69 2.66
C ASN A 27 14.90 -6.79 1.94
N PHE A 28 14.63 -5.49 1.79
CA PHE A 28 15.53 -4.54 1.14
C PHE A 28 16.17 -3.59 2.16
N THR A 29 17.38 -3.12 1.84
CA THR A 29 18.13 -2.20 2.70
C THR A 29 17.52 -0.80 2.71
N ASN A 30 17.89 0.00 3.70
CA ASN A 30 17.53 1.42 3.77
C ASN A 30 18.05 2.22 2.53
N GLU A 31 19.21 1.86 1.97
CA GLU A 31 19.76 2.50 0.76
C GLU A 31 18.88 2.25 -0.48
N GLU A 32 18.30 1.05 -0.56
CA GLU A 32 17.35 0.65 -1.60
C GLU A 32 15.93 1.19 -1.33
N GLY A 33 15.74 1.86 -0.19
CA GLY A 33 14.47 2.41 0.24
C GLY A 33 13.53 1.40 0.90
N GLY A 34 14.04 0.22 1.26
CA GLY A 34 13.37 -0.79 2.08
C GLY A 34 13.47 -0.47 3.57
N GLY A 35 13.06 -1.42 4.40
CA GLY A 35 12.93 -1.28 5.85
C GLY A 35 14.03 -1.97 6.66
N GLU A 36 14.96 -2.69 6.01
CA GLU A 36 16.08 -3.39 6.68
C GLU A 36 15.62 -4.27 7.85
N GLY A 37 14.58 -5.08 7.61
CA GLY A 37 13.95 -5.94 8.61
C GLY A 37 12.71 -5.33 9.28
N GLU A 38 12.49 -4.01 9.16
CA GLU A 38 11.29 -3.36 9.70
C GLU A 38 10.14 -3.32 8.67
N PRO A 39 8.89 -3.57 9.10
CA PRO A 39 7.72 -3.54 8.22
C PRO A 39 7.21 -2.12 7.96
N ILE A 40 6.43 -1.96 6.89
CA ILE A 40 5.57 -0.80 6.69
C ILE A 40 4.38 -0.91 7.66
N VAL A 41 4.06 0.19 8.34
CA VAL A 41 2.83 0.34 9.11
C VAL A 41 1.79 1.05 8.22
N TYR A 42 0.78 0.32 7.78
CA TYR A 42 -0.33 0.89 7.03
C TYR A 42 -1.36 1.48 8.00
N GLU A 43 -1.38 2.81 8.09
CA GLU A 43 -2.37 3.55 8.90
C GLU A 43 -3.67 3.80 8.13
N ASN A 44 -3.58 3.96 6.81
CA ASN A 44 -4.69 4.25 5.92
C ASN A 44 -4.64 3.28 4.73
N THR A 45 -5.82 2.91 4.22
CA THR A 45 -5.95 1.99 3.09
C THR A 45 -6.78 2.60 1.96
N VAL A 46 -6.97 1.84 0.89
CA VAL A 46 -7.84 2.20 -0.22
C VAL A 46 -9.28 2.47 0.23
N THR A 47 -9.74 1.85 1.32
CA THR A 47 -11.04 2.10 1.94
C THR A 47 -11.14 3.54 2.43
N ASP A 48 -10.11 4.05 3.11
CA ASP A 48 -10.12 5.43 3.62
C ASP A 48 -10.18 6.45 2.49
N VAL A 49 -9.49 6.15 1.39
CA VAL A 49 -9.50 7.00 0.20
C VAL A 49 -10.88 7.04 -0.44
N LEU A 50 -11.50 5.88 -0.65
CA LEU A 50 -12.75 5.77 -1.41
C LEU A 50 -14.00 6.07 -0.58
N ILE A 51 -14.04 5.63 0.69
CA ILE A 51 -15.22 5.73 1.55
C ILE A 51 -15.12 6.96 2.48
N ASN A 52 -13.95 7.17 3.10
CA ASN A 52 -13.75 8.25 4.07
C ASN A 52 -13.30 9.57 3.43
N ASN A 53 -13.16 9.62 2.10
CA ASN A 53 -12.65 10.76 1.34
C ASN A 53 -11.27 11.25 1.79
N LEU A 54 -10.43 10.34 2.29
CA LEU A 54 -9.05 10.65 2.64
C LEU A 54 -8.27 11.02 1.36
N PRO A 55 -7.46 12.09 1.36
CA PRO A 55 -6.59 12.39 0.23
C PRO A 55 -5.69 11.18 -0.12
N PRO A 56 -5.64 10.70 -1.38
CA PRO A 56 -4.92 9.48 -1.73
C PRO A 56 -3.44 9.47 -1.31
N LYS A 57 -2.82 10.65 -1.25
CA LYS A 57 -1.41 10.80 -0.85
C LYS A 57 -1.15 10.38 0.61
N GLU A 58 -2.17 10.39 1.46
CA GLU A 58 -2.07 10.01 2.88
C GLU A 58 -2.16 8.49 3.09
N ALA A 59 -2.49 7.74 2.04
CA ALA A 59 -2.56 6.27 2.05
C ALA A 59 -1.55 5.61 1.07
N VAL A 60 -0.63 6.39 0.48
CA VAL A 60 0.43 5.85 -0.39
C VAL A 60 1.72 5.68 0.40
N TYR A 61 2.21 4.44 0.43
CA TYR A 61 3.42 4.06 1.15
C TYR A 61 4.54 3.68 0.20
N LYS A 62 5.77 4.00 0.59
CA LYS A 62 6.97 3.58 -0.15
C LYS A 62 7.30 2.13 0.23
N VAL A 63 7.44 1.26 -0.78
CA VAL A 63 7.91 -0.12 -0.60
C VAL A 63 9.43 -0.16 -0.76
N ILE A 64 9.93 0.32 -1.89
CA ILE A 64 11.37 0.51 -2.18
C ILE A 64 11.52 1.71 -3.11
N ASN A 65 12.75 2.06 -3.49
CA ASN A 65 12.99 3.12 -4.46
C ASN A 65 12.19 2.87 -5.76
N ASN A 66 11.35 3.85 -6.13
CA ASN A 66 10.48 3.82 -7.31
C ASN A 66 9.31 2.81 -7.27
N LEU A 67 9.06 2.13 -6.15
CA LEU A 67 7.89 1.26 -5.95
C LEU A 67 7.09 1.70 -4.74
N TYR A 68 5.81 1.96 -4.96
CA TYR A 68 4.87 2.44 -3.96
C TYR A 68 3.62 1.56 -3.96
N ILE A 69 2.88 1.57 -2.85
CA ILE A 69 1.62 0.86 -2.70
C ILE A 69 0.55 1.75 -2.06
N LEU A 70 -0.68 1.66 -2.56
CA LEU A 70 -1.91 2.01 -1.85
C LEU A 70 -2.53 0.68 -1.37
N PRO A 71 -2.45 0.35 -0.07
CA PRO A 71 -2.77 -0.98 0.43
C PRO A 71 -4.28 -1.18 0.61
N ALA A 72 -4.68 -2.43 0.75
CA ALA A 72 -6.03 -2.84 1.11
C ALA A 72 -6.01 -3.74 2.34
N ASP A 73 -7.14 -3.79 3.03
CA ASP A 73 -7.39 -4.70 4.14
C ASP A 73 -8.87 -5.11 4.14
N MET A 74 -9.28 -5.87 5.17
CA MET A 74 -10.66 -6.35 5.30
C MET A 74 -11.70 -5.23 5.34
N SER A 75 -11.34 -3.99 5.72
CA SER A 75 -12.28 -2.86 5.72
C SER A 75 -12.84 -2.57 4.32
N PHE A 76 -12.14 -3.02 3.27
CA PHE A 76 -12.59 -2.84 1.89
C PHE A 76 -13.85 -3.66 1.54
N GLU A 77 -14.26 -4.60 2.39
CA GLU A 77 -15.58 -5.24 2.28
C GLU A 77 -16.74 -4.22 2.30
N MET A 78 -16.56 -3.09 2.99
CA MET A 78 -17.57 -2.03 3.07
C MET A 78 -17.84 -1.36 1.72
N TYR A 79 -16.93 -1.50 0.75
CA TYR A 79 -17.08 -0.94 -0.59
C TYR A 79 -18.22 -1.61 -1.37
N ASP A 80 -18.44 -2.92 -1.19
CA ASP A 80 -19.52 -3.65 -1.84
C ASP A 80 -20.91 -3.17 -1.38
N ASP A 81 -21.02 -2.72 -0.13
CA ASP A 81 -22.24 -2.13 0.41
C ASP A 81 -22.38 -0.65 0.06
N TRP A 82 -21.28 0.06 -0.18
CA TRP A 82 -21.28 1.46 -0.58
C TRP A 82 -21.68 1.69 -2.05
N ILE A 83 -21.35 0.77 -2.97
CA ILE A 83 -21.73 0.89 -4.40
C ILE A 83 -23.21 0.57 -4.66
N LYS A 84 -23.86 -0.20 -3.78
CA LYS A 84 -25.26 -0.64 -3.96
C LYS A 84 -26.26 0.48 -3.69
#